data_AF-A0A852WNJ9-F1
#
_entry.id   AF-A0A852WNJ9-F1
#
_cell.length_a   1.000
_cell.length_b   1.000
_cell.length_c   1.000
_cell.angle_alpha   90.00
_cell.angle_beta   90.00
_cell.angle_gamma   90.00
#
_symmetry.space_group_name_H-M   'P 1'
#
loop_
_entity.id
_entity.type
_entity.pdbx_description
1 polymer ?
#
loop_
_entity_poly.entity_id
_entity_poly.type
_entity_poly.pdbx_seq_one_letter_code
_entity_poly.pdbx_strand_id
1 'polypeptide(L)'
;MDLRSHAAELGYANRGTVFRIVSNALEARETDAIEELRLLERERLDALQAPLWDAAMTGDVSAANAILRIIQARVRLLGLAEGPRSELAAPRTVVVSCLPIGTDASL
;
A
#
# COMPACT_ATOMS: atom_id res chain seq x y z
N MET A 1 -18.40 12.78 -27.67
CA MET A 1 -19.47 12.35 -26.74
C MET A 1 -19.48 13.37 -25.60
N ASP A 2 -20.47 14.25 -25.59
CA ASP A 2 -20.51 15.43 -24.70
C ASP A 2 -21.05 15.04 -23.32
N LEU A 3 -20.23 15.20 -22.28
CA LEU A 3 -20.60 14.90 -20.88
C LEU A 3 -21.76 15.77 -20.36
N ARG A 4 -22.15 16.81 -21.12
CA ARG A 4 -23.22 17.74 -20.75
C ARG A 4 -24.62 17.12 -20.72
N SER A 5 -24.90 16.10 -21.53
CA SER A 5 -26.27 15.54 -21.61
C SER A 5 -26.60 14.55 -20.50
N HIS A 6 -25.61 13.84 -19.94
CA HIS A 6 -25.85 12.75 -18.98
C HIS A 6 -26.07 13.21 -17.53
N ALA A 7 -25.67 14.44 -17.19
CA ALA A 7 -25.74 14.94 -15.80
C ALA A 7 -27.18 15.31 -15.37
N ALA A 8 -28.05 15.69 -16.32
CA ALA A 8 -29.44 16.03 -16.02
C ALA A 8 -30.35 14.79 -15.85
N GLU A 9 -29.96 13.65 -16.42
CA GLU A 9 -30.76 12.42 -16.45
C GLU A 9 -30.58 11.54 -15.19
N LEU A 10 -29.51 11.77 -14.42
CA LEU A 10 -29.15 10.95 -13.24
C LEU A 10 -29.48 11.59 -11.88
N GLY A 11 -30.15 12.75 -11.85
CA GLY A 11 -30.64 13.35 -10.59
C GLY A 11 -29.58 13.83 -9.59
N TYR A 12 -28.30 13.91 -9.96
CA TYR A 12 -27.23 14.35 -9.05
C TYR A 12 -26.98 15.86 -9.15
N ALA A 13 -27.23 16.56 -8.04
CA ALA A 13 -27.24 18.02 -7.92
C ALA A 13 -25.89 18.75 -8.11
N ASN A 14 -24.78 18.06 -8.38
CA ASN A 14 -23.47 18.73 -8.51
C ASN A 14 -22.47 17.95 -9.39
N ARG A 15 -21.94 18.63 -10.40
CA ARG A 15 -20.92 18.15 -11.36
C ARG A 15 -19.67 17.55 -10.69
N GLY A 16 -19.24 18.11 -9.55
CA GLY A 16 -18.11 17.60 -8.77
C GLY A 16 -18.41 16.26 -8.08
N THR A 17 -19.68 15.96 -7.80
CA THR A 17 -20.11 14.69 -7.20
C THR A 17 -20.08 13.56 -8.23
N VAL A 18 -20.52 13.81 -9.46
CA VAL A 18 -20.45 12.81 -10.55
C VAL A 18 -19.00 12.47 -10.90
N PHE A 19 -18.12 13.49 -11.05
CA PHE A 19 -16.70 13.25 -11.30
C PHE A 19 -16.06 12.42 -10.19
N ARG A 20 -16.31 12.77 -8.92
CA ARG A 20 -15.82 12.00 -7.76
C ARG A 20 -16.33 10.56 -7.74
N ILE A 21 -17.62 10.31 -8.01
CA ILE A 21 -18.18 8.96 -8.05
C ILE A 21 -17.53 8.13 -9.17
N VAL A 22 -17.35 8.71 -10.35
CA VAL A 22 -16.70 8.03 -11.49
C VAL A 22 -15.22 7.76 -11.20
N SER A 23 -14.48 8.74 -10.68
CA SER A 23 -13.08 8.55 -10.25
C SER A 23 -12.96 7.46 -9.21
N ASN A 24 -13.79 7.48 -8.16
CA ASN A 24 -13.81 6.44 -7.13
C ASN A 24 -14.15 5.06 -7.70
N ALA A 25 -15.08 4.98 -8.67
CA ALA A 25 -15.44 3.71 -9.30
C ALA A 25 -14.32 3.16 -10.21
N LEU A 26 -13.57 4.04 -10.88
CA LEU A 26 -12.40 3.67 -11.67
C LEU A 26 -11.25 3.21 -10.76
N GLU A 27 -10.96 3.96 -9.69
CA GLU A 27 -9.97 3.59 -8.67
C GLU A 27 -10.32 2.27 -7.97
N ALA A 28 -11.60 2.06 -7.63
CA ALA A 28 -12.09 0.81 -7.05
C ALA A 28 -11.89 -0.36 -8.01
N ARG A 29 -12.26 -0.20 -9.29
CA ARG A 29 -12.05 -1.23 -10.31
C ARG A 29 -10.56 -1.55 -10.54
N GLU A 30 -9.71 -0.53 -10.53
CA GLU A 30 -8.26 -0.71 -10.62
C GLU A 30 -7.71 -1.45 -9.40
N THR A 31 -8.21 -1.11 -8.21
CA THR A 31 -7.87 -1.79 -6.95
C THR A 31 -8.30 -3.26 -7.00
N ASP A 32 -9.53 -3.56 -7.44
CA ASP A 32 -10.04 -4.92 -7.56
C ASP A 32 -9.17 -5.77 -8.51
N ALA A 33 -8.79 -5.21 -9.67
CA ALA A 33 -7.91 -5.90 -10.62
C ALA A 33 -6.51 -6.17 -10.04
N ILE A 34 -6.00 -5.24 -9.21
CA ILE A 34 -4.72 -5.42 -8.50
C ILE A 34 -4.84 -6.54 -7.45
N GLU A 35 -5.95 -6.60 -6.72
CA GLU A 35 -6.18 -7.66 -5.72
C GLU A 35 -6.36 -9.04 -6.35
N GLU A 36 -7.07 -9.15 -7.48
CA GLU A 36 -7.17 -10.39 -8.25
C GLU A 36 -5.79 -10.88 -8.71
N LEU A 37 -4.94 -9.98 -9.20
CA LEU A 37 -3.57 -10.31 -9.59
C LEU A 37 -2.72 -10.75 -8.38
N ARG A 38 -2.86 -10.09 -7.23
CA ARG A 38 -2.18 -10.47 -5.98
C ARG A 38 -2.62 -11.85 -5.51
N LEU A 39 -3.90 -12.18 -5.63
CA LEU A 39 -4.44 -13.48 -5.27
C LEU A 39 -3.87 -14.58 -6.18
N LEU A 40 -3.91 -14.38 -7.50
CA LEU A 40 -3.36 -15.32 -8.47
C LEU A 40 -1.87 -15.58 -8.22
N GLU A 41 -1.10 -14.52 -7.96
CA GLU A 41 0.34 -14.67 -7.70
C GLU A 41 0.62 -15.36 -6.37
N ARG A 42 -0.21 -15.12 -5.34
CA ARG A 42 -0.14 -15.86 -4.07
C ARG A 42 -0.35 -17.36 -4.30
N GLU A 43 -1.38 -17.74 -5.05
CA GLU A 43 -1.68 -19.15 -5.38
C GLU A 43 -0.53 -19.82 -6.14
N ARG A 44 0.06 -19.13 -7.12
CA ARG A 44 1.23 -19.63 -7.84
C ARG A 44 2.42 -19.85 -6.91
N LEU A 45 2.67 -18.92 -6.00
CA LEU A 45 3.75 -19.04 -5.02
C LEU A 45 3.48 -20.16 -4.01
N ASP A 46 2.22 -20.41 -3.62
CA ASP A 46 1.82 -21.57 -2.80
C ASP A 46 2.14 -22.89 -3.53
N ALA A 47 1.71 -22.98 -4.79
CA ALA A 47 1.91 -24.15 -5.63
C ALA A 47 3.41 -24.45 -5.88
N LEU A 48 4.25 -23.42 -6.02
CA LEU A 48 5.69 -23.59 -6.15
C LEU A 48 6.35 -24.00 -4.83
N GLN A 49 5.90 -23.44 -3.70
CA GLN A 49 6.53 -23.71 -2.40
C GLN A 49 6.26 -25.13 -1.90
N ALA A 50 5.02 -25.61 -2.07
CA ALA A 50 4.59 -26.90 -1.54
C ALA A 50 5.51 -28.09 -1.90
N PRO A 51 5.85 -28.36 -3.18
CA PRO A 51 6.71 -29.49 -3.53
C PRO A 51 8.18 -29.29 -3.16
N LEU A 52 8.64 -28.04 -3.01
CA LEU A 52 10.03 -27.74 -2.68
C LEU A 52 10.31 -27.85 -1.17
N TRP A 53 9.26 -27.67 -0.35
CA TRP A 53 9.39 -27.57 1.11
C TRP A 53 10.10 -28.77 1.72
N ASP A 54 9.64 -29.97 1.41
CA ASP A 54 10.21 -31.20 1.97
C ASP A 54 11.67 -31.39 1.53
N ALA A 55 11.97 -31.15 0.24
CA ALA A 55 13.33 -31.24 -0.28
C ALA A 55 14.28 -30.29 0.45
N ALA A 56 13.89 -29.03 0.64
CA ALA A 56 14.69 -28.06 1.36
C ALA A 56 14.90 -28.44 2.84
N MET A 57 13.87 -28.96 3.51
CA MET A 57 13.97 -29.42 4.91
C MET A 57 14.87 -30.65 5.06
N THR A 58 15.04 -31.45 4.02
CA THR A 58 15.99 -32.59 3.99
C THR A 58 17.42 -32.20 3.62
N GLY A 59 17.70 -30.91 3.38
CA GLY A 59 19.04 -30.39 3.12
C GLY A 59 19.39 -30.22 1.64
N ASP A 60 18.44 -30.32 0.72
CA ASP A 60 18.66 -29.92 -0.67
C ASP A 60 18.87 -28.39 -0.73
N VAL A 61 20.12 -27.99 -0.93
CA VAL A 61 20.56 -26.60 -1.02
C VAL A 61 19.91 -25.86 -2.19
N SER A 62 19.64 -26.55 -3.30
CA SER A 62 18.98 -25.97 -4.47
C SER A 62 17.51 -25.65 -4.16
N ALA A 63 16.82 -26.60 -3.54
CA ALA A 63 15.44 -26.41 -3.08
C ALA A 63 15.35 -25.30 -2.03
N ALA A 64 16.29 -25.25 -1.08
CA ALA A 64 16.34 -24.20 -0.06
C ALA A 64 16.53 -22.81 -0.69
N ASN A 65 17.42 -22.67 -1.67
CA ASN A 65 17.60 -21.40 -2.40
C ASN A 65 16.33 -20.99 -3.17
N ALA A 66 15.63 -21.95 -3.79
CA ALA A 66 14.36 -21.67 -4.47
C ALA A 66 13.27 -21.20 -3.48
N ILE A 67 13.14 -21.85 -2.32
CA ILE A 67 12.19 -21.43 -1.27
C ILE A 67 12.51 -20.04 -0.75
N LEU A 68 13.78 -19.72 -0.49
CA LEU A 68 14.16 -18.37 -0.02
C LEU A 68 13.70 -17.28 -1.00
N ARG A 69 13.83 -17.52 -2.31
CA ARG A 69 13.34 -16.59 -3.34
C ARG A 69 11.81 -16.47 -3.34
N ILE A 70 11.10 -17.58 -3.16
CA ILE A 70 9.64 -17.60 -3.03
C ILE A 70 9.18 -16.82 -1.80
N ILE A 71 9.82 -17.03 -0.64
CA ILE A 71 9.54 -16.29 0.60
C ILE A 71 9.79 -14.80 0.41
N GLN A 72 10.89 -14.40 -0.23
CA GLN A 72 11.16 -12.99 -0.52
C GLN A 72 10.10 -12.37 -1.43
N ALA A 73 9.64 -13.08 -2.46
CA ALA A 73 8.56 -12.63 -3.32
C ALA A 73 7.25 -12.44 -2.52
N ARG A 74 6.93 -13.38 -1.63
CA ARG A 74 5.76 -13.30 -0.73
C ARG A 74 5.84 -12.11 0.21
N VAL A 75 6.97 -11.91 0.88
CA VAL A 75 7.20 -10.77 1.77
C VAL A 75 6.96 -9.44 1.05
N ARG A 76 7.41 -9.32 -0.21
CA ARG A 76 7.13 -8.13 -1.04
C ARG A 76 5.66 -8.01 -1.42
N LEU A 77 5.04 -9.12 -1.85
CA LEU A 77 3.62 -9.15 -2.23
C LEU A 77 2.70 -8.77 -1.06
N LEU A 78 3.06 -9.14 0.17
CA LEU A 78 2.33 -8.83 1.40
C LEU A 78 2.66 -7.45 1.98
N GLY A 79 3.59 -6.69 1.39
CA GLY A 79 4.04 -5.42 1.93
C GLY A 79 4.86 -5.53 3.23
N LEU A 80 5.37 -6.72 3.56
CA LEU A 80 6.16 -6.99 4.77
C LEU A 80 7.66 -6.66 4.59
N ALA A 81 8.08 -6.29 3.37
CA ALA A 81 9.47 -5.97 3.05
C ALA A 81 9.90 -4.60 3.59
N GLU A 82 8.96 -3.67 3.69
CA GLU A 82 9.20 -2.34 4.23
C GLU A 82 8.93 -2.40 5.74
N GLY A 83 9.89 -1.95 6.56
CA GLY A 83 9.66 -1.72 7.98
C GLY A 83 8.49 -0.76 8.19
N PRO A 84 8.00 -0.57 9.44
CA PRO A 84 6.88 0.33 9.71
C PRO A 84 7.10 1.64 8.98
N ARG A 85 6.13 2.07 8.16
CA ARG A 85 6.18 3.33 7.42
C ARG A 85 6.55 4.41 8.42
N SER A 86 7.80 4.85 8.39
CA SER A 86 8.29 5.80 9.37
C SER A 86 7.54 7.11 9.13
N GLU A 87 6.63 7.46 10.04
CA GLU A 87 5.99 8.78 10.04
C GLU A 87 7.01 9.93 10.17
N LEU A 88 8.28 9.61 10.45
CA LEU A 88 9.40 10.54 10.52
C LEU A 88 9.92 10.97 9.13
N ALA A 89 9.38 10.44 8.03
CA ALA A 89 9.80 10.81 6.68
C ALA A 89 9.22 12.15 6.20
N ALA A 90 8.17 12.66 6.85
CA ALA A 90 7.69 14.02 6.58
C ALA A 90 8.48 15.02 7.45
N PRO A 91 9.07 16.08 6.88
CA PRO A 91 9.72 17.11 7.67
C PRO A 91 8.69 17.74 8.61
N ARG A 92 8.81 17.48 9.91
CA ARG A 92 7.99 18.12 10.94
C ARG A 92 8.71 19.37 11.41
N THR A 93 8.14 20.54 11.11
CA THR A 93 8.61 21.81 11.67
C THR A 93 8.23 21.85 13.15
N VAL A 94 9.24 21.85 14.03
CA VAL A 94 9.06 22.08 15.46
C VAL A 94 9.31 23.56 15.73
N VAL A 95 8.29 24.27 16.20
CA VAL A 95 8.44 25.65 16.68
C VAL A 95 8.92 25.57 18.13
N VAL A 96 10.20 25.85 18.34
CA VAL A 96 10.76 26.01 19.69
C VAL A 96 10.59 27.46 20.09
N SER A 97 9.56 27.74 20.89
CA SER A 97 9.45 29.04 21.56
C SER A 97 10.43 29.09 22.73
N CYS A 98 11.49 29.89 22.57
CA CYS A 98 12.34 30.25 23.70
C CYS A 98 11.56 31.24 24.58
N LEU A 99 11.09 30.79 25.74
CA LEU A 99 10.59 31.69 26.76
C LEU A 99 11.80 32.40 27.38
N PRO A 100 11.82 33.74 27.47
CA PRO A 100 12.92 34.42 28.13
C PRO A 100 12.99 33.94 29.58
N ILE A 101 14.17 33.47 29.98
CA ILE A 101 14.47 33.24 31.40
C ILE A 101 14.33 34.60 32.07
N GLY A 102 13.34 34.73 32.96
CA GLY A 102 13.07 35.97 33.66
C GLY A 102 14.35 36.47 34.31
N THR A 103 14.86 37.60 33.84
CA THR A 103 15.77 38.42 34.63
C THR A 103 14.95 39.01 35.76
N ASP A 104 15.04 38.41 36.95
CA ASP A 104 14.66 39.11 38.18
C ASP A 104 15.58 40.33 38.33
N ALA A 105 15.09 41.46 37.84
CA ALA A 105 15.59 42.78 38.16
C ALA A 105 14.67 43.36 39.23
N SER A 106 15.01 43.09 40.49
CA SER A 106 14.53 43.75 41.72
C SER A 106 15.46 43.24 42.82
N LEU A 107 16.27 44.01 43.56
CA LEU A 107 16.41 45.44 43.84
C LEU A 107 17.90 45.71 44.16
#